data_AF-A0A8C0LD91-F1
#
_entry.id   AF-A0A8C0LD91-F1
#
_cell.length_a   1.000
_cell.length_b   1.000
_cell.length_c   1.000
_cell.angle_alpha   90.00
_cell.angle_beta   90.00
_cell.angle_gamma   90.00
#
_symmetry.space_group_name_H-M   'P 1'
#
loop_
_entity.id
_entity.type
_entity.pdbx_description
1 polymer ?
#
loop_
_entity_poly.entity_id
_entity_poly.type
_entity_poly.pdbx_seq_one_letter_code
_entity_poly.pdbx_strand_id
1 'polypeptide(L)'
;MARAADVVRLLLGSTVLCCSLLGARTASASKAVTAHLAAKWPATPLLLEASEFMAEESNEKFWQFLETVQELAIYKQTESPYSYYNLILKKAGQFLDNLHINLLKFAFSIRAYSPTIQMFQQIAADEPPPDGCDAFVVIHKKHTCKINELKKLLKKATSRPRPYLFKGDHTFPTNKESLPVTILYAEIGTRAFGKFHTVLSKKARNGEILYVLRHYIQKPVSQKMYLSGYGVELAIKSTEYKALDDTQVKTVTNATIKDEIEINEVQGFLFQKLKERYSDLRDNLTAFQKYLIESNKEMTPLKVWELQDLSFQAASQIMSTPVYDAIKLMKDISQNFPVKARYVKNLRSQYLYTKIEICTYI
;
A
#
# COMPACT_ATOMS: atom_id res chain seq x y z
N MET A 1 -40.98 13.99 -52.79
CA MET A 1 -40.02 14.53 -51.80
C MET A 1 -40.59 14.68 -50.37
N ALA A 2 -41.91 14.66 -50.13
CA ALA A 2 -42.49 14.83 -48.79
C ALA A 2 -42.33 13.61 -47.84
N ARG A 3 -42.38 12.37 -48.33
CA ARG A 3 -42.31 11.16 -47.46
C ARG A 3 -40.94 10.91 -46.81
N ALA A 4 -39.84 11.44 -47.36
CA ALA A 4 -38.51 11.26 -46.80
C ALA A 4 -38.22 12.22 -45.63
N ALA A 5 -38.88 13.38 -45.60
CA ALA A 5 -38.69 14.39 -44.55
C ALA A 5 -39.38 14.01 -43.22
N ASP A 6 -40.53 13.33 -43.28
CA ASP A 6 -41.26 12.89 -42.08
C ASP A 6 -40.58 11.73 -41.35
N VAL A 7 -39.95 10.80 -42.09
CA VAL A 7 -39.21 9.67 -41.50
C VAL A 7 -37.96 10.16 -40.76
N VAL A 8 -37.28 11.18 -41.29
CA VAL A 8 -36.11 11.79 -40.65
C VAL A 8 -36.51 12.59 -39.40
N ARG A 9 -37.66 13.27 -39.41
CA ARG A 9 -38.20 13.95 -38.21
C ARG A 9 -38.63 12.98 -37.11
N LEU A 10 -39.23 11.83 -37.45
CA LEU A 10 -39.57 10.80 -36.46
C LEU A 10 -38.33 10.14 -35.84
N LEU A 11 -37.28 9.89 -36.64
CA LEU A 11 -36.03 9.30 -36.16
C LEU A 11 -35.22 10.28 -35.29
N LEU A 12 -35.22 11.58 -35.60
CA LEU A 12 -34.61 12.62 -34.77
C LEU A 12 -35.38 12.89 -33.47
N GLY A 13 -36.71 12.78 -33.47
CA GLY A 13 -37.51 12.86 -32.25
C GLY A 13 -37.30 11.67 -31.31
N SER A 14 -37.07 10.48 -31.88
CA SER A 14 -36.86 9.24 -31.13
C SER A 14 -35.46 9.17 -30.48
N THR A 15 -34.44 9.75 -31.11
CA THR A 15 -33.08 9.80 -30.55
C THR A 15 -32.94 10.85 -29.44
N VAL A 16 -33.66 11.97 -29.53
CA VAL A 16 -33.65 13.00 -28.47
C VAL A 16 -34.40 12.51 -27.21
N LEU A 17 -35.50 11.74 -27.35
CA LEU A 17 -36.24 11.21 -26.21
C LEU A 17 -35.50 10.04 -25.50
N CYS A 18 -34.66 9.31 -26.22
CA CYS A 18 -33.85 8.22 -25.65
C CYS A 18 -32.62 8.76 -24.88
N CYS A 19 -32.08 9.92 -25.26
CA CYS A 19 -30.97 10.56 -24.54
C CYS A 19 -31.41 11.29 -23.24
N SER A 20 -32.68 11.67 -23.09
CA SER A 20 -33.20 12.26 -21.84
C SER A 20 -33.46 11.24 -20.71
N LEU A 21 -33.43 9.94 -21.00
CA LEU A 21 -33.57 8.87 -20.00
C LEU A 21 -32.23 8.36 -19.47
N LEU A 22 -31.11 8.82 -20.04
CA LEU A 22 -29.77 8.72 -19.45
C LEU A 22 -29.51 9.90 -18.51
N GLY A 23 -30.50 10.22 -17.66
CA GLY A 23 -30.20 10.94 -16.44
C GLY A 23 -29.18 10.11 -15.69
N ALA A 24 -27.95 10.62 -15.59
CA ALA A 24 -26.90 10.04 -14.78
C ALA A 24 -27.48 9.79 -13.39
N ARG A 25 -27.88 8.54 -13.12
CA ARG A 25 -28.06 8.05 -11.77
C ARG A 25 -26.69 8.18 -11.16
N THR A 26 -26.43 9.30 -10.48
CA THR A 26 -25.33 9.41 -9.56
C THR A 26 -25.59 8.33 -8.53
N ALA A 27 -25.01 7.14 -8.74
CA ALA A 27 -24.86 6.17 -7.68
C ALA A 27 -24.26 6.97 -6.53
N SER A 28 -25.03 7.12 -5.45
CA SER A 28 -24.62 7.88 -4.27
C SER A 28 -23.21 7.41 -3.92
N ALA A 29 -22.21 8.25 -4.17
CA ALA A 29 -20.83 7.90 -3.92
C ALA A 29 -20.74 7.50 -2.44
N SER A 30 -20.21 6.32 -2.17
CA SER A 30 -19.99 5.89 -0.79
C SER A 30 -19.14 6.94 -0.10
N LYS A 31 -19.53 7.36 1.10
CA LYS A 31 -18.76 8.32 1.90
C LYS A 31 -17.46 7.63 2.33
N ALA A 32 -16.40 7.81 1.56
CA ALA A 32 -15.09 7.22 1.84
C ALA A 32 -14.21 8.23 2.59
N VAL A 33 -13.53 7.75 3.64
CA VAL A 33 -12.48 8.50 4.33
C VAL A 33 -11.14 7.92 3.90
N THR A 34 -10.21 8.77 3.47
CA THR A 34 -8.87 8.36 3.04
C THR A 34 -7.81 9.09 3.86
N ALA A 35 -6.85 8.34 4.40
CA ALA A 35 -5.72 8.86 5.16
C ALA A 35 -4.41 8.34 4.58
N HIS A 36 -3.37 9.19 4.59
CA HIS A 36 -2.04 8.85 4.11
C HIS A 36 -0.98 9.35 5.10
N LEU A 37 0.02 8.52 5.38
CA LEU A 37 1.20 8.89 6.16
C LEU A 37 2.37 9.17 5.22
N ALA A 38 2.90 10.39 5.28
CA ALA A 38 4.06 10.81 4.50
C ALA A 38 5.26 11.08 5.42
N ALA A 39 6.43 10.57 5.04
CA ALA A 39 7.69 10.86 5.71
C ALA A 39 8.15 12.29 5.42
N LYS A 40 9.16 12.75 6.18
CA LYS A 40 9.78 14.07 5.97
C LYS A 40 10.76 14.12 4.79
N TRP A 41 11.14 12.96 4.25
CA TRP A 41 12.11 12.84 3.18
C TRP A 41 11.48 12.54 1.80
N PRO A 42 12.22 12.82 0.70
CA PRO A 42 11.83 12.45 -0.66
C PRO A 42 11.58 10.97 -0.88
N ALA A 43 10.74 10.63 -1.86
CA ALA A 43 10.57 9.25 -2.27
C ALA A 43 11.88 8.65 -2.81
N THR A 44 12.24 7.48 -2.29
CA THR A 44 13.51 6.79 -2.61
C THR A 44 13.34 5.87 -3.84
N PRO A 45 14.39 5.64 -4.65
CA PRO A 45 14.29 4.71 -5.77
C PRO A 45 14.33 3.24 -5.32
N LEU A 46 13.46 2.40 -5.89
CA LEU A 46 13.38 0.97 -5.55
C LEU A 46 14.68 0.21 -5.87
N LEU A 47 15.45 0.63 -6.89
CA LEU A 47 16.74 -0.01 -7.21
C LEU A 47 17.75 0.14 -6.06
N LEU A 48 17.74 1.29 -5.38
CA LEU A 48 18.62 1.56 -4.25
C LEU A 48 18.15 0.81 -3.00
N GLU A 49 16.84 0.75 -2.77
CA GLU A 49 16.27 -0.10 -1.71
C GLU A 49 16.57 -1.59 -1.96
N ALA A 50 16.59 -2.04 -3.22
CA ALA A 50 16.95 -3.39 -3.59
C ALA A 50 18.42 -3.68 -3.25
N SER A 51 19.33 -2.74 -3.52
CA SER A 51 20.74 -2.93 -3.16
C SER A 51 20.92 -3.01 -1.65
N GLU A 52 20.22 -2.20 -0.86
CA GLU A 52 20.29 -2.32 0.61
C GLU A 52 19.76 -3.65 1.14
N PHE A 53 18.69 -4.19 0.54
CA PHE A 53 18.25 -5.55 0.85
C PHE A 53 19.36 -6.58 0.54
N MET A 54 20.05 -6.44 -0.60
CA MET A 54 21.18 -7.34 -0.92
C MET A 54 22.34 -7.20 0.05
N ALA A 55 22.59 -5.99 0.58
CA ALA A 55 23.66 -5.74 1.55
C ALA A 55 23.38 -6.42 2.90
N GLU A 56 22.11 -6.43 3.33
CA GLU A 56 21.70 -7.15 4.54
C GLU A 56 21.89 -8.66 4.40
N GLU A 57 21.65 -9.19 3.19
CA GLU A 57 21.88 -10.60 2.86
C GLU A 57 23.36 -10.98 2.86
N SER A 58 24.20 -10.27 2.09
CA SER A 58 25.65 -10.33 2.21
C SER A 58 26.34 -9.21 1.43
N ASN A 59 27.53 -8.82 1.89
CA ASN A 59 28.35 -7.83 1.18
C ASN A 59 28.70 -8.31 -0.24
N GLU A 60 28.98 -9.60 -0.42
CA GLU A 60 29.28 -10.16 -1.75
C GLU A 60 28.09 -10.06 -2.69
N LYS A 61 26.87 -10.37 -2.22
CA LYS A 61 25.63 -10.26 -3.00
C LYS A 61 25.37 -8.81 -3.40
N PHE A 62 25.61 -7.85 -2.50
CA PHE A 62 25.54 -6.43 -2.83
C PHE A 62 26.41 -6.11 -4.05
N TRP A 63 27.72 -6.38 -3.98
CA TRP A 63 28.63 -6.02 -5.07
C TRP A 63 28.37 -6.79 -6.36
N GLN A 64 27.98 -8.06 -6.28
CA GLN A 64 27.56 -8.84 -7.45
C GLN A 64 26.30 -8.26 -8.10
N PHE A 65 25.31 -7.86 -7.30
CA PHE A 65 24.10 -7.21 -7.80
C PHE A 65 24.44 -5.91 -8.53
N LEU A 66 25.30 -5.07 -7.95
CA LEU A 66 25.76 -3.80 -8.53
C LEU A 66 26.39 -3.98 -9.92
N GLU A 67 27.18 -5.03 -10.12
CA GLU A 67 27.79 -5.35 -11.41
C GLU A 67 26.74 -5.65 -12.49
N THR A 68 25.57 -6.19 -12.13
CA THR A 68 24.49 -6.50 -13.10
C THR A 68 23.58 -5.34 -13.45
N VAL A 69 23.61 -4.26 -12.64
CA VAL A 69 22.67 -3.13 -12.73
C VAL A 69 23.35 -1.80 -13.03
N GLN A 70 24.63 -1.78 -13.44
CA GLN A 70 25.43 -0.56 -13.62
C GLN A 70 24.74 0.56 -14.44
N GLU A 71 23.97 0.20 -15.48
CA GLU A 71 23.27 1.17 -16.34
C GLU A 71 21.74 0.92 -16.40
N LEU A 72 21.16 0.33 -15.34
CA LEU A 72 19.74 -0.03 -15.32
C LEU A 72 18.80 1.20 -15.28
N ALA A 73 19.29 2.39 -14.90
CA ALA A 73 18.47 3.58 -14.80
C ALA A 73 17.96 4.10 -16.16
N ILE A 74 18.53 3.64 -17.29
CA ILE A 74 18.03 3.98 -18.63
C ILE A 74 16.58 3.50 -18.78
N TYR A 75 16.27 2.29 -18.28
CA TYR A 75 14.93 1.72 -18.34
C TYR A 75 13.90 2.46 -17.48
N LYS A 76 14.34 3.22 -16.47
CA LYS A 76 13.44 4.05 -15.64
C LYS A 76 12.76 5.14 -16.46
N GLN A 77 13.40 5.60 -17.54
CA GLN A 77 12.86 6.66 -18.41
C GLN A 77 12.02 6.12 -19.56
N THR A 78 12.31 4.89 -20.03
CA THR A 78 11.67 4.31 -21.21
C THR A 78 10.49 3.40 -20.87
N GLU A 79 10.51 2.76 -19.71
CA GLU A 79 9.53 1.74 -19.31
C GLU A 79 8.54 2.24 -18.26
N SER A 80 7.42 1.52 -18.12
CA SER A 80 6.46 1.78 -17.03
C SER A 80 7.08 1.48 -15.65
N PRO A 81 6.62 2.14 -14.56
CA PRO A 81 7.09 1.82 -13.21
C PRO A 81 6.92 0.34 -12.83
N TYR A 82 5.87 -0.31 -13.33
CA TYR A 82 5.61 -1.73 -13.11
C TYR A 82 6.62 -2.63 -13.86
N SER A 83 6.90 -2.32 -15.12
CA SER A 83 7.94 -3.02 -15.90
C SER A 83 9.32 -2.86 -15.25
N TYR A 84 9.66 -1.64 -14.80
CA TYR A 84 10.92 -1.37 -14.13
C TYR A 84 11.04 -2.12 -12.80
N TYR A 85 9.97 -2.16 -12.01
CA TYR A 85 9.89 -2.98 -10.80
C TYR A 85 10.14 -4.47 -11.08
N ASN A 86 9.48 -5.04 -12.08
CA ASN A 86 9.68 -6.44 -12.47
C ASN A 86 11.11 -6.71 -12.97
N LEU A 87 11.72 -5.74 -13.65
CA LEU A 87 13.12 -5.83 -14.08
C LEU A 87 14.06 -5.86 -12.87
N ILE A 88 13.84 -5.01 -11.87
CA ILE A 88 14.61 -5.04 -10.61
C ILE A 88 14.48 -6.40 -9.94
N LEU A 89 13.26 -6.94 -9.80
CA LEU A 89 13.03 -8.26 -9.24
C LEU A 89 13.72 -9.37 -10.04
N LYS A 90 13.69 -9.30 -11.38
CA LYS A 90 14.35 -10.27 -12.26
C LYS A 90 15.87 -10.24 -12.10
N LYS A 91 16.46 -9.05 -11.92
CA LYS A 91 17.90 -8.90 -11.64
C LYS A 91 18.25 -9.40 -10.24
N ALA A 92 17.41 -9.08 -9.26
CA ALA A 92 17.56 -9.55 -7.89
C ALA A 92 17.47 -11.09 -7.78
N GLY A 93 16.56 -11.70 -8.53
CA GLY A 93 16.33 -13.16 -8.55
C GLY A 93 17.48 -13.98 -9.15
N GLN A 94 18.55 -13.34 -9.64
CA GLN A 94 19.79 -14.03 -10.01
C GLN A 94 20.62 -14.40 -8.76
N PHE A 95 20.38 -13.70 -7.64
CA PHE A 95 21.15 -13.83 -6.40
C PHE A 95 20.28 -14.27 -5.20
N LEU A 96 18.96 -14.18 -5.34
CA LEU A 96 17.97 -14.49 -4.32
C LEU A 96 17.10 -15.67 -4.76
N ASP A 97 16.73 -16.51 -3.80
CA ASP A 97 15.71 -17.54 -4.02
C ASP A 97 14.28 -16.96 -4.00
N ASN A 98 13.29 -17.81 -4.24
CA ASN A 98 11.88 -17.39 -4.27
C ASN A 98 11.38 -16.82 -2.93
N LEU A 99 11.91 -17.30 -1.79
CA LEU A 99 11.50 -16.83 -0.47
C LEU A 99 12.00 -15.40 -0.25
N HIS A 100 13.29 -15.17 -0.50
CA HIS A 100 13.91 -13.84 -0.38
C HIS A 100 13.32 -12.86 -1.39
N ILE A 101 12.94 -13.30 -2.59
CA ILE A 101 12.21 -12.45 -3.54
C ILE A 101 10.85 -12.03 -3.01
N ASN A 102 10.09 -12.94 -2.37
CA ASN A 102 8.82 -12.56 -1.75
C ASN A 102 9.02 -11.61 -0.57
N LEU A 103 10.09 -11.80 0.21
CA LEU A 103 10.47 -10.87 1.27
C LEU A 103 10.88 -9.50 0.72
N LEU A 104 11.63 -9.45 -0.39
CA LEU A 104 11.98 -8.20 -1.07
C LEU A 104 10.73 -7.45 -1.56
N LYS A 105 9.73 -8.16 -2.12
CA LYS A 105 8.44 -7.55 -2.50
C LYS A 105 7.72 -6.97 -1.28
N PHE A 106 7.76 -7.67 -0.15
CA PHE A 106 7.21 -7.17 1.10
C PHE A 106 7.98 -5.93 1.60
N ALA A 107 9.31 -5.98 1.60
CA ALA A 107 10.18 -4.87 1.97
C ALA A 107 9.94 -3.62 1.10
N PHE A 108 9.71 -3.79 -0.21
CA PHE A 108 9.27 -2.70 -1.10
C PHE A 108 7.87 -2.18 -0.77
N SER A 109 6.96 -3.01 -0.28
CA SER A 109 5.60 -2.58 0.06
C SER A 109 5.59 -1.73 1.35
N ILE A 110 6.47 -2.05 2.29
CA ILE A 110 6.64 -1.29 3.55
C ILE A 110 7.75 -0.25 3.50
N ARG A 111 8.53 -0.23 2.41
CA ARG A 111 9.63 0.70 2.15
C ARG A 111 10.71 0.66 3.24
N ALA A 112 11.07 -0.56 3.64
CA ALA A 112 11.94 -0.85 4.77
C ALA A 112 13.31 -0.14 4.70
N TYR A 113 13.91 -0.05 3.50
CA TYR A 113 15.25 0.53 3.30
C TYR A 113 15.24 2.00 2.91
N SER A 114 14.07 2.63 2.75
CA SER A 114 13.98 4.06 2.47
C SER A 114 14.71 4.94 3.50
N PRO A 115 14.62 4.65 4.83
CA PRO A 115 15.38 5.40 5.84
C PRO A 115 16.90 5.27 5.65
N THR A 116 17.42 4.10 5.27
CA THR A 116 18.85 3.88 5.02
C THR A 116 19.34 4.71 3.84
N ILE A 117 18.59 4.76 2.75
CA ILE A 117 18.92 5.62 1.60
C ILE A 117 18.93 7.09 2.01
N GLN A 118 17.94 7.51 2.81
CA GLN A 118 17.88 8.88 3.31
C GLN A 118 19.04 9.20 4.26
N MET A 119 19.46 8.26 5.11
CA MET A 119 20.63 8.42 5.97
C MET A 119 21.87 8.74 5.15
N PHE A 120 22.13 8.01 4.05
CA PHE A 120 23.24 8.32 3.16
C PHE A 120 23.12 9.68 2.45
N GLN A 121 21.90 10.10 2.08
CA GLN A 121 21.69 11.46 1.56
C GLN A 121 22.05 12.53 2.59
N GLN A 122 21.75 12.31 3.88
CA GLN A 122 22.15 13.23 4.94
C GLN A 122 23.68 13.27 5.11
N ILE A 123 24.33 12.11 5.11
CA ILE A 123 25.81 12.04 5.15
C ILE A 123 26.43 12.79 3.96
N ALA A 124 25.83 12.66 2.76
CA ALA A 124 26.30 13.37 1.58
C ALA A 124 26.03 14.89 1.64
N ALA A 125 25.02 15.34 2.38
CA ALA A 125 24.75 16.76 2.58
C ALA A 125 25.86 17.45 3.41
N ASP A 126 26.47 16.72 4.35
CA ASP A 126 27.62 17.20 5.14
C ASP A 126 28.94 17.18 4.34
N GLU A 127 28.99 16.42 3.24
CA GLU A 127 30.13 16.27 2.33
C GLU A 127 29.74 16.72 0.91
N PRO A 128 29.44 18.03 0.70
CA PRO A 128 28.79 18.48 -0.53
C PRO A 128 29.64 18.17 -1.77
N PRO A 129 29.00 17.73 -2.87
CA PRO A 129 29.69 17.48 -4.13
C PRO A 129 30.33 18.75 -4.67
N PRO A 130 31.38 18.64 -5.52
CA PRO A 130 31.75 19.76 -6.37
C PRO A 130 30.59 20.15 -7.29
N ASP A 131 30.55 21.42 -7.72
CA ASP A 131 29.45 21.96 -8.52
C ASP A 131 29.20 21.15 -9.80
N GLY A 132 27.93 20.78 -10.03
CA GLY A 132 27.48 20.13 -11.27
C GLY A 132 27.82 18.64 -11.42
N CYS A 133 28.24 17.96 -10.35
CA CYS A 133 28.60 16.54 -10.42
C CYS A 133 27.41 15.62 -10.08
N ASP A 134 27.08 14.67 -10.96
CA ASP A 134 26.03 13.66 -10.70
C ASP A 134 26.50 12.55 -9.75
N ALA A 135 27.81 12.30 -9.75
CA ALA A 135 28.52 11.40 -8.85
C ALA A 135 29.89 12.00 -8.54
N PHE A 136 30.38 11.76 -7.34
CA PHE A 136 31.68 12.28 -6.90
C PHE A 136 32.40 11.30 -5.99
N VAL A 137 33.72 11.42 -5.96
CA VAL A 137 34.61 10.57 -5.18
C VAL A 137 35.30 11.42 -4.11
N VAL A 138 35.30 10.91 -2.88
CA VAL A 138 36.01 11.50 -1.76
C VAL A 138 37.19 10.61 -1.39
N ILE A 139 38.39 11.17 -1.50
CA ILE A 139 39.63 10.55 -1.03
C ILE A 139 40.15 11.44 0.08
N HIS A 140 40.10 11.00 1.35
CA HIS A 140 40.65 11.71 2.51
C HIS A 140 40.37 13.24 2.49
N LYS A 141 39.09 13.63 2.57
CA LYS A 141 38.58 15.03 2.56
C LYS A 141 38.76 15.84 1.27
N LYS A 142 39.19 15.24 0.16
CA LYS A 142 39.16 15.92 -1.15
C LYS A 142 38.19 15.23 -2.09
N HIS A 143 37.36 16.04 -2.70
CA HIS A 143 36.29 15.67 -3.60
C HIS A 143 36.76 15.85 -5.05
N THR A 144 36.38 14.93 -5.92
CA THR A 144 36.51 15.10 -7.38
C THR A 144 35.36 14.38 -8.07
N CYS A 145 34.90 14.94 -9.18
CA CYS A 145 34.03 14.22 -10.12
C CYS A 145 34.70 13.92 -11.46
N LYS A 146 36.04 13.98 -11.50
CA LYS A 146 36.84 13.65 -12.68
C LYS A 146 37.71 12.44 -12.40
N ILE A 147 37.53 11.40 -13.20
CA ILE A 147 38.33 10.15 -13.12
C ILE A 147 39.84 10.43 -13.26
N ASN A 148 40.21 11.41 -14.10
CA ASN A 148 41.61 11.76 -14.36
C ASN A 148 42.34 12.28 -13.10
N GLU A 149 41.62 12.87 -12.15
CA GLU A 149 42.21 13.44 -10.94
C GLU A 149 42.44 12.40 -9.84
N LEU A 150 41.83 11.21 -9.93
CA LEU A 150 41.93 10.15 -8.93
C LEU A 150 43.39 9.78 -8.65
N LYS A 151 44.21 9.60 -9.68
CA LYS A 151 45.64 9.26 -9.54
C LYS A 151 46.41 10.34 -8.74
N LYS A 152 46.09 11.61 -8.97
CA LYS A 152 46.74 12.75 -8.30
C LYS A 152 46.34 12.80 -6.81
N LEU A 153 45.06 12.57 -6.52
CA LEU A 153 44.54 12.58 -5.15
C LEU A 153 45.05 11.39 -4.33
N LEU A 154 45.12 10.19 -4.92
CA LEU A 154 45.62 8.99 -4.25
C LEU A 154 47.08 9.14 -3.82
N LYS A 155 47.95 9.74 -4.65
CA LYS A 155 49.35 10.01 -4.28
C LYS A 155 49.49 10.89 -3.04
N LYS A 156 48.52 11.77 -2.78
CA LYS A 156 48.50 12.67 -1.61
C LYS A 156 47.57 12.17 -0.51
N ALA A 157 47.06 10.94 -0.56
CA ALA A 157 46.09 10.45 0.41
C ALA A 157 46.73 10.25 1.79
N THR A 158 47.93 9.68 1.84
CA THR A 158 48.66 9.39 3.10
C THR A 158 49.02 10.64 3.90
N SER A 159 49.12 11.80 3.27
CA SER A 159 49.38 13.08 3.96
C SER A 159 48.12 13.71 4.56
N ARG A 160 46.96 13.05 4.47
CA ARG A 160 45.66 13.56 4.92
C ARG A 160 45.01 12.58 5.90
N PRO A 161 44.23 13.08 6.87
CA PRO A 161 43.60 12.23 7.87
C PRO A 161 42.70 11.19 7.19
N ARG A 162 42.81 9.94 7.64
CA ARG A 162 41.96 8.85 7.16
C ARG A 162 40.51 9.15 7.54
N PRO A 163 39.55 9.08 6.60
CA PRO A 163 38.15 9.32 6.91
C PRO A 163 37.59 8.21 7.80
N TYR A 164 36.61 8.57 8.62
CA TYR A 164 35.85 7.60 9.40
C TYR A 164 34.86 6.85 8.50
N LEU A 165 34.80 5.53 8.66
CA LEU A 165 33.85 4.66 7.98
C LEU A 165 32.73 4.28 8.95
N PHE A 166 31.49 4.43 8.51
CA PHE A 166 30.33 4.06 9.30
C PHE A 166 30.08 2.55 9.20
N LYS A 167 29.43 1.97 10.21
CA LYS A 167 29.08 0.55 10.22
C LYS A 167 28.21 0.13 9.01
N GLY A 168 27.37 1.05 8.51
CA GLY A 168 26.52 0.81 7.35
C GLY A 168 27.22 1.00 6.00
N ASP A 169 28.49 1.40 5.96
CA ASP A 169 29.20 1.65 4.70
C ASP A 169 29.47 0.35 3.92
N HIS A 170 29.13 0.36 2.64
CA HIS A 170 29.39 -0.77 1.74
C HIS A 170 30.84 -0.76 1.30
N THR A 171 31.65 -1.66 1.84
CA THR A 171 33.08 -1.76 1.54
C THR A 171 33.34 -2.90 0.54
N PHE A 172 34.07 -2.59 -0.52
CA PHE A 172 34.43 -3.57 -1.54
C PHE A 172 35.32 -4.67 -0.94
N PRO A 173 35.05 -5.96 -1.23
CA PRO A 173 35.83 -7.07 -0.67
C PRO A 173 37.33 -6.88 -0.90
N THR A 174 38.10 -6.87 0.19
CA THR A 174 39.56 -6.75 0.16
C THR A 174 40.19 -7.42 1.36
N ASN A 175 41.40 -7.96 1.18
CA ASN A 175 42.18 -8.60 2.25
C ASN A 175 43.22 -7.64 2.88
N LYS A 176 43.22 -6.37 2.47
CA LYS A 176 44.23 -5.38 2.89
C LYS A 176 43.56 -4.17 3.57
N GLU A 177 43.87 -3.96 4.85
CA GLU A 177 43.24 -2.91 5.66
C GLU A 177 43.95 -1.53 5.56
N SER A 178 45.26 -1.52 5.28
CA SER A 178 46.10 -0.31 5.28
C SER A 178 46.03 0.52 3.98
N LEU A 179 44.99 0.34 3.17
CA LEU A 179 44.85 1.03 1.89
C LEU A 179 44.25 2.45 2.03
N PRO A 180 44.57 3.38 1.11
CA PRO A 180 43.90 4.67 1.02
C PRO A 180 42.39 4.52 0.80
N VAL A 181 41.59 5.21 1.63
CA VAL A 181 40.13 5.12 1.59
C VAL A 181 39.58 6.00 0.48
N THR A 182 38.78 5.40 -0.39
CA THR A 182 38.14 6.06 -1.54
C THR A 182 36.65 5.78 -1.50
N ILE A 183 35.86 6.82 -1.21
CA ILE A 183 34.41 6.73 -1.05
C ILE A 183 33.75 7.28 -2.32
N LEU A 184 32.93 6.49 -2.99
CA LEU A 184 32.09 6.93 -4.11
C LEU A 184 30.71 7.31 -3.58
N TYR A 185 30.26 8.50 -3.94
CA TYR A 185 28.89 8.95 -3.78
C TYR A 185 28.23 8.94 -5.16
N ALA A 186 27.27 8.04 -5.37
CA ALA A 186 26.56 7.94 -6.64
C ALA A 186 25.17 7.32 -6.52
N GLU A 187 24.32 7.57 -7.53
CA GLU A 187 23.04 6.87 -7.72
C GLU A 187 23.30 5.61 -8.55
N ILE A 188 23.05 4.44 -7.95
CA ILE A 188 23.24 3.15 -8.60
C ILE A 188 22.33 3.04 -9.83
N GLY A 189 22.88 2.47 -10.91
CA GLY A 189 22.19 2.31 -12.19
C GLY A 189 22.35 3.48 -13.15
N THR A 190 22.95 4.59 -12.72
CA THR A 190 23.28 5.70 -13.61
C THR A 190 24.59 5.45 -14.36
N ARG A 191 24.72 6.04 -15.55
CA ARG A 191 25.96 6.00 -16.33
C ARG A 191 27.15 6.61 -15.58
N ALA A 192 26.91 7.62 -14.74
CA ALA A 192 27.95 8.22 -13.90
C ALA A 192 28.48 7.20 -12.89
N PHE A 193 27.60 6.47 -12.19
CA PHE A 193 27.97 5.36 -11.33
C PHE A 193 28.80 4.31 -12.08
N GLY A 194 28.30 3.81 -13.22
CA GLY A 194 29.00 2.78 -14.00
C GLY A 194 30.45 3.16 -14.33
N LYS A 195 30.66 4.38 -14.85
CA LYS A 195 32.00 4.90 -15.20
C LYS A 195 32.97 4.92 -14.01
N PHE A 196 32.53 5.40 -12.84
CA PHE A 196 33.37 5.42 -11.64
C PHE A 196 33.58 4.02 -11.08
N HIS A 197 32.52 3.22 -11.02
CA HIS A 197 32.55 1.87 -10.47
C HIS A 197 33.56 0.99 -11.22
N THR A 198 33.56 0.99 -12.55
CA THR A 198 34.54 0.21 -13.34
C THR A 198 35.99 0.55 -13.00
N VAL A 199 36.30 1.84 -12.78
CA VAL A 199 37.67 2.28 -12.46
C VAL A 199 38.03 1.94 -11.02
N LEU A 200 37.13 2.20 -10.07
CA LEU A 200 37.37 1.99 -8.64
C LEU A 200 37.41 0.50 -8.27
N SER A 201 36.52 -0.33 -8.85
CA SER A 201 36.52 -1.77 -8.62
C SER A 201 37.81 -2.41 -9.15
N LYS A 202 38.32 -1.99 -10.32
CA LYS A 202 39.62 -2.44 -10.85
C LYS A 202 40.77 -2.09 -9.89
N LYS A 203 40.78 -0.86 -9.36
CA LYS A 203 41.81 -0.44 -8.38
C LYS A 203 41.71 -1.19 -7.06
N ALA A 204 40.49 -1.46 -6.58
CA ALA A 204 40.25 -2.23 -5.37
C ALA A 204 40.71 -3.69 -5.53
N ARG A 205 40.39 -4.34 -6.67
CA ARG A 205 40.85 -5.70 -7.00
C ARG A 205 42.39 -5.80 -7.08
N ASN A 206 43.05 -4.77 -7.58
CA ASN A 206 44.51 -4.67 -7.58
C ASN A 206 45.11 -4.41 -6.17
N GLY A 207 44.27 -4.17 -5.16
CA GLY A 207 44.70 -3.84 -3.81
C GLY A 207 45.36 -2.45 -3.71
N GLU A 208 44.94 -1.50 -4.53
CA GLU A 208 45.47 -0.12 -4.52
C GLU A 208 44.68 0.80 -3.57
N ILE A 209 43.39 0.53 -3.36
CA ILE A 209 42.48 1.38 -2.58
C ILE A 209 41.50 0.54 -1.76
N LEU A 210 41.03 1.11 -0.64
CA LEU A 210 39.82 0.64 0.04
C LEU A 210 38.63 1.37 -0.57
N TYR A 211 37.85 0.66 -1.40
CA TYR A 211 36.72 1.24 -2.11
C TYR A 211 35.44 1.10 -1.29
N VAL A 212 34.76 2.22 -1.04
CA VAL A 212 33.49 2.29 -0.31
C VAL A 212 32.44 2.96 -1.20
N LEU A 213 31.20 2.49 -1.15
CA LEU A 213 30.06 3.11 -1.84
C LEU A 213 29.06 3.66 -0.82
N ARG A 214 28.63 4.90 -1.03
CA ARG A 214 27.51 5.55 -0.35
C ARG A 214 26.48 6.01 -1.38
N HIS A 215 25.21 5.82 -1.06
CA HIS A 215 24.13 6.27 -1.93
C HIS A 215 24.06 7.79 -1.99
N TYR A 216 23.99 8.34 -3.20
CA TYR A 216 23.85 9.78 -3.42
C TYR A 216 22.93 10.03 -4.61
N ILE A 217 21.93 10.89 -4.43
CA ILE A 217 20.99 11.28 -5.46
C ILE A 217 21.10 12.79 -5.59
N GLN A 218 21.70 13.26 -6.69
CA GLN A 218 21.93 14.69 -6.90
C GLN A 218 20.64 15.51 -6.88
N LYS A 219 19.58 14.97 -7.49
CA LYS A 219 18.27 15.63 -7.61
C LYS A 219 17.17 14.69 -7.12
N PRO A 220 16.90 14.65 -5.79
CA PRO A 220 15.79 13.89 -5.26
C PRO A 220 14.45 14.40 -5.83
N VAL A 221 13.47 13.50 -5.94
CA VAL A 221 12.12 13.88 -6.36
C VAL A 221 11.45 14.76 -5.30
N SER A 222 10.61 15.70 -5.72
CA SER A 222 9.89 16.59 -4.78
C SER A 222 8.82 15.85 -3.97
N GLN A 223 8.33 14.73 -4.48
CA GLN A 223 7.30 13.94 -3.82
C GLN A 223 7.83 13.33 -2.52
N LYS A 224 7.09 13.53 -1.44
CA LYS A 224 7.37 12.90 -0.15
C LYS A 224 7.12 11.40 -0.20
N MET A 225 7.91 10.68 0.58
CA MET A 225 7.80 9.25 0.72
C MET A 225 6.52 8.85 1.46
N TYR A 226 5.62 8.09 0.84
CA TYR A 226 4.50 7.48 1.55
C TYR A 226 4.94 6.21 2.28
N LEU A 227 4.54 6.10 3.54
CA LEU A 227 4.88 4.99 4.41
C LEU A 227 3.70 4.03 4.51
N SER A 228 4.00 2.77 4.83
CA SER A 228 3.03 1.72 5.14
C SER A 228 3.31 1.18 6.55
N GLY A 229 2.46 0.27 7.05
CA GLY A 229 2.66 -0.36 8.36
C GLY A 229 2.04 0.39 9.54
N TYR A 230 1.15 1.36 9.28
CA TYR A 230 0.32 2.01 10.29
C TYR A 230 -1.14 1.58 10.14
N GLY A 231 -1.88 1.61 11.25
CA GLY A 231 -3.33 1.46 11.28
C GLY A 231 -4.02 2.83 11.34
N VAL A 232 -5.20 2.92 10.76
CA VAL A 232 -6.08 4.09 10.90
C VAL A 232 -7.36 3.61 11.57
N GLU A 233 -7.79 4.32 12.60
CA GLU A 233 -9.04 4.05 13.30
C GLU A 233 -10.00 5.24 13.17
N LEU A 234 -11.30 4.93 13.09
CA LEU A 234 -12.37 5.91 13.18
C LEU A 234 -13.09 5.72 14.52
N ALA A 235 -12.62 6.44 15.54
CA ALA A 235 -13.19 6.37 16.88
C ALA A 235 -14.53 7.11 16.96
N ILE A 236 -15.56 6.41 17.46
CA ILE A 236 -16.87 7.01 17.76
C ILE A 236 -16.74 7.71 19.13
N LYS A 237 -16.81 9.05 19.14
CA LYS A 237 -16.67 9.83 20.40
C LYS A 237 -17.91 9.81 21.29
N SER A 238 -19.11 9.67 20.72
CA SER A 238 -20.37 9.64 21.48
C SER A 238 -20.91 8.22 21.56
N THR A 239 -20.40 7.46 22.54
CA THR A 239 -20.85 6.09 22.86
C THR A 239 -21.97 6.06 23.91
N GLU A 240 -22.11 7.12 24.71
CA GLU A 240 -23.03 7.20 25.86
C GLU A 240 -24.52 7.28 25.47
N TYR A 241 -24.84 7.83 24.29
CA TYR A 241 -26.25 7.97 23.85
C TYR A 241 -26.80 6.72 23.13
N LYS A 242 -26.08 5.60 23.17
CA LYS A 242 -26.43 4.40 22.38
C LYS A 242 -26.77 3.15 23.18
N ALA A 243 -26.69 3.16 24.51
CA ALA A 243 -27.37 2.16 25.33
C ALA A 243 -28.68 2.80 25.82
N LEU A 244 -29.81 2.44 25.23
CA LEU A 244 -31.10 2.88 25.74
C LEU A 244 -31.29 2.28 27.13
N ASP A 245 -31.47 3.14 28.14
CA ASP A 245 -31.95 2.75 29.46
C ASP A 245 -33.38 2.21 29.33
N ASP A 246 -33.64 1.04 29.90
CA ASP A 246 -34.90 0.31 29.76
C ASP A 246 -36.09 1.02 30.42
N THR A 247 -35.84 2.06 31.23
CA THR A 247 -36.88 2.81 31.94
C THR A 247 -37.74 3.69 31.02
N GLN A 248 -37.30 3.97 29.78
CA GLN A 248 -38.03 4.81 28.82
C GLN A 248 -38.47 4.09 27.54
N VAL A 249 -38.48 2.76 27.51
CA VAL A 249 -39.15 2.04 26.42
C VAL A 249 -40.65 1.96 26.71
N LYS A 250 -41.34 3.12 26.62
CA LYS A 250 -42.68 3.06 26.06
C LYS A 250 -42.48 2.51 24.65
N THR A 251 -42.90 1.27 24.45
CA THR A 251 -43.16 0.69 23.16
C THR A 251 -43.78 1.78 22.29
N VAL A 252 -43.01 2.33 21.35
CA VAL A 252 -43.56 3.15 20.27
C VAL A 252 -44.22 2.17 19.31
N THR A 253 -45.27 1.50 19.80
CA THR A 253 -46.22 0.76 18.99
C THR A 253 -47.39 1.65 18.58
N ASN A 254 -47.53 2.86 19.11
CA ASN A 254 -48.65 3.75 18.77
C ASN A 254 -48.20 5.21 18.60
N ALA A 255 -47.31 5.47 17.63
CA ALA A 255 -47.30 6.76 16.95
C ALA A 255 -47.93 6.54 15.58
N THR A 256 -49.17 6.98 15.47
CA THR A 256 -50.03 7.04 14.30
C THR A 256 -49.25 7.47 13.06
N ILE A 257 -48.77 6.50 12.26
CA ILE A 257 -48.57 6.71 10.83
C ILE A 257 -49.93 6.43 10.19
N LYS A 258 -50.87 7.36 10.43
CA LYS A 258 -51.92 7.66 9.47
C LYS A 258 -51.26 8.59 8.46
N ASP A 259 -50.51 7.99 7.55
CA ASP A 259 -50.25 8.47 6.20
C ASP A 259 -49.65 7.27 5.47
N GLU A 260 -50.53 6.57 4.75
CA GLU A 260 -50.19 5.59 3.74
C GLU A 260 -49.40 6.29 2.64
N ILE A 261 -48.10 6.51 2.86
CA ILE A 261 -47.16 6.70 1.77
C ILE A 261 -46.41 5.39 1.68
N GLU A 262 -46.92 4.51 0.83
CA GLU A 262 -46.21 3.33 0.36
C GLU A 262 -44.77 3.74 0.00
N ILE A 263 -43.80 3.34 0.83
CA ILE A 263 -42.37 3.51 0.51
C ILE A 263 -42.05 2.44 -0.55
N ASN A 264 -42.46 2.72 -1.78
CA ASN A 264 -42.40 1.79 -2.90
C ASN A 264 -40.99 1.61 -3.47
N GLU A 265 -40.07 2.53 -3.15
CA GLU A 265 -38.70 2.51 -3.63
C GLU A 265 -37.70 2.49 -2.46
N VAL A 266 -36.95 1.39 -2.33
CA VAL A 266 -35.88 1.25 -1.34
C VAL A 266 -34.58 0.97 -2.09
N GLN A 267 -33.61 1.88 -1.97
CA GLN A 267 -32.31 1.82 -2.69
C GLN A 267 -32.42 1.54 -4.21
N GLY A 268 -33.43 2.11 -4.87
CA GLY A 268 -33.63 1.97 -6.31
C GLY A 268 -34.40 0.70 -6.74
N PHE A 269 -34.90 -0.10 -5.78
CA PHE A 269 -35.79 -1.24 -6.05
C PHE A 269 -37.25 -0.87 -5.84
N LEU A 270 -38.09 -1.14 -6.85
CA LEU A 270 -39.54 -0.97 -6.79
C LEU A 270 -40.23 -2.26 -6.29
N PHE A 271 -40.38 -2.38 -4.97
CA PHE A 271 -40.84 -3.63 -4.34
C PHE A 271 -42.29 -3.98 -4.67
N GLN A 272 -43.14 -3.00 -4.94
CA GLN A 272 -44.53 -3.22 -5.37
C GLN A 272 -44.57 -3.98 -6.70
N LYS A 273 -43.88 -3.48 -7.74
CA LYS A 273 -43.78 -4.13 -9.05
C LYS A 273 -43.10 -5.51 -8.99
N LEU A 274 -42.11 -5.66 -8.10
CA LEU A 274 -41.43 -6.95 -7.92
C LEU A 274 -42.35 -7.99 -7.27
N LYS A 275 -43.13 -7.61 -6.26
CA LYS A 275 -44.11 -8.50 -5.60
C LYS A 275 -45.32 -8.82 -6.47
N GLU A 276 -45.69 -7.92 -7.40
CA GLU A 276 -46.72 -8.17 -8.41
C GLU A 276 -46.24 -9.14 -9.50
N ARG A 277 -44.99 -9.00 -9.96
CA ARG A 277 -44.43 -9.84 -11.04
C ARG A 277 -43.99 -11.22 -10.58
N TYR A 278 -43.55 -11.34 -9.33
CA TYR A 278 -43.06 -12.58 -8.74
C TYR A 278 -43.84 -12.87 -7.45
N SER A 279 -45.09 -13.33 -7.61
CA SER A 279 -46.00 -13.68 -6.50
C SER A 279 -45.42 -14.73 -5.57
N ASP A 280 -44.64 -15.67 -6.12
CA ASP A 280 -44.14 -16.84 -5.39
C ASP A 280 -42.96 -16.49 -4.46
N LEU A 281 -42.33 -15.33 -4.69
CA LEU A 281 -41.17 -14.82 -3.93
C LEU A 281 -41.55 -13.68 -3.00
N ARG A 282 -42.84 -13.46 -2.75
CA ARG A 282 -43.36 -12.31 -1.99
C ARG A 282 -42.80 -12.23 -0.58
N ASP A 283 -42.60 -13.35 0.08
CA ASP A 283 -42.02 -13.41 1.43
C ASP A 283 -40.52 -13.09 1.41
N ASN A 284 -39.77 -13.64 0.46
CA ASN A 284 -38.34 -13.35 0.27
C ASN A 284 -38.10 -11.88 -0.12
N LEU A 285 -38.95 -11.31 -0.98
CA LEU A 285 -38.91 -9.89 -1.35
C LEU A 285 -39.24 -8.99 -0.17
N THR A 286 -40.13 -9.42 0.72
CA THR A 286 -40.45 -8.68 1.94
C THR A 286 -39.30 -8.76 2.96
N ALA A 287 -38.65 -9.92 3.09
CA ALA A 287 -37.44 -10.08 3.89
C ALA A 287 -36.27 -9.24 3.34
N PHE A 288 -36.10 -9.20 2.02
CA PHE A 288 -35.08 -8.39 1.35
C PHE A 288 -35.36 -6.88 1.47
N GLN A 289 -36.61 -6.45 1.33
CA GLN A 289 -37.02 -5.07 1.59
C GLN A 289 -36.71 -4.64 3.02
N LYS A 290 -37.03 -5.51 3.99
CA LYS A 290 -36.72 -5.30 5.40
C LYS A 290 -35.21 -5.22 5.64
N TYR A 291 -34.43 -6.11 5.03
CA TYR A 291 -32.97 -6.07 5.06
C TYR A 291 -32.41 -4.74 4.55
N LEU A 292 -32.92 -4.23 3.42
CA LEU A 292 -32.44 -2.95 2.86
C LEU A 292 -32.80 -1.75 3.75
N ILE A 293 -33.99 -1.75 4.34
CA ILE A 293 -34.43 -0.71 5.28
C ILE A 293 -33.57 -0.77 6.57
N GLU A 294 -33.26 -1.96 7.05
CA GLU A 294 -32.43 -2.18 8.24
C GLU A 294 -30.96 -1.85 7.97
N SER A 295 -30.43 -2.16 6.78
CA SER A 295 -29.08 -1.78 6.37
C SER A 295 -28.92 -0.27 6.16
N ASN A 296 -30.01 0.43 5.87
CA ASN A 296 -30.03 1.89 5.72
C ASN A 296 -30.08 2.64 7.07
N LYS A 297 -30.31 1.94 8.19
CA LYS A 297 -30.23 2.53 9.54
C LYS A 297 -28.78 2.49 10.02
N GLU A 298 -27.94 3.36 9.45
CA GLU A 298 -26.57 3.60 9.90
C GLU A 298 -26.55 3.85 11.42
N MET A 299 -26.05 2.87 12.18
CA MET A 299 -25.82 2.95 13.63
C MET A 299 -27.06 3.09 14.53
N THR A 300 -28.05 2.22 14.38
CA THR A 300 -29.09 2.10 15.41
C THR A 300 -28.56 1.37 16.65
N PRO A 301 -28.80 1.91 17.87
CA PRO A 301 -28.21 1.41 19.11
C PRO A 301 -28.58 -0.06 19.40
N LEU A 302 -27.65 -0.78 20.05
CA LEU A 302 -27.85 -2.14 20.57
C LEU A 302 -28.20 -2.06 22.06
N LYS A 303 -29.04 -2.98 22.52
CA LYS A 303 -29.38 -3.06 23.94
C LYS A 303 -28.27 -3.76 24.73
N VAL A 304 -28.18 -3.50 26.04
CA VAL A 304 -27.06 -3.95 26.88
C VAL A 304 -26.90 -5.48 26.87
N TRP A 305 -27.98 -6.24 26.92
CA TRP A 305 -27.92 -7.72 26.86
C TRP A 305 -27.54 -8.26 25.47
N GLU A 306 -27.81 -7.49 24.41
CA GLU A 306 -27.49 -7.89 23.03
C GLU A 306 -25.98 -7.85 22.76
N LEU A 307 -25.21 -7.20 23.63
CA LEU A 307 -23.75 -7.14 23.56
C LEU A 307 -23.07 -8.38 24.17
N GLN A 308 -23.73 -9.11 25.07
CA GLN A 308 -23.12 -10.22 25.82
C GLN A 308 -22.70 -11.38 24.90
N ASP A 309 -23.56 -11.76 23.95
CA ASP A 309 -23.33 -12.91 23.07
C ASP A 309 -22.66 -12.55 21.74
N LEU A 310 -22.38 -11.26 21.51
CA LEU A 310 -21.98 -10.76 20.20
C LEU A 310 -20.62 -11.32 19.73
N SER A 311 -19.67 -11.45 20.66
CA SER A 311 -18.35 -12.04 20.40
C SER A 311 -18.46 -13.53 20.06
N PHE A 312 -19.31 -14.26 20.77
CA PHE A 312 -19.57 -15.67 20.54
C PHE A 312 -20.23 -15.90 19.17
N GLN A 313 -21.23 -15.09 18.83
CA GLN A 313 -21.92 -15.16 17.53
C GLN A 313 -20.97 -14.84 16.37
N ALA A 314 -20.11 -13.81 16.52
CA ALA A 314 -19.08 -13.49 15.52
C ALA A 314 -18.12 -14.68 15.31
N ALA A 315 -17.59 -15.24 16.39
CA ALA A 315 -16.68 -16.38 16.33
C ALA A 315 -17.34 -17.62 15.72
N SER A 316 -18.57 -17.94 16.13
CA SER A 316 -19.39 -19.02 15.58
C SER A 316 -19.55 -18.86 14.06
N GLN A 317 -19.87 -17.64 13.60
CA GLN A 317 -20.07 -17.35 12.20
C GLN A 317 -18.78 -17.57 11.40
N ILE A 318 -17.64 -17.08 11.89
CA ILE A 318 -16.32 -17.28 11.27
C ILE A 318 -15.99 -18.77 11.16
N MET A 319 -16.22 -19.53 12.23
CA MET A 319 -15.96 -20.98 12.26
C MET A 319 -16.89 -21.79 11.35
N SER A 320 -18.13 -21.32 11.15
CA SER A 320 -19.11 -21.96 10.27
C SER A 320 -18.89 -21.64 8.78
N THR A 321 -18.08 -20.64 8.47
CA THR A 321 -17.77 -20.20 7.10
C THR A 321 -16.70 -21.10 6.47
N PRO A 322 -16.76 -21.39 5.16
CA PRO A 322 -15.70 -22.13 4.48
C PRO A 322 -14.31 -21.51 4.72
N VAL A 323 -13.29 -22.35 4.85
CA VAL A 323 -11.91 -21.96 5.22
C VAL A 323 -11.37 -20.80 4.37
N TYR A 324 -11.66 -20.80 3.06
CA TYR A 324 -11.22 -19.77 2.13
C TYR A 324 -11.82 -18.38 2.40
N ASP A 325 -13.03 -18.34 2.95
CA ASP A 325 -13.76 -17.10 3.26
C ASP A 325 -13.67 -16.69 4.74
N ALA A 326 -13.27 -17.60 5.62
CA ALA A 326 -13.21 -17.37 7.06
C ALA A 326 -12.33 -16.16 7.43
N ILE A 327 -11.12 -16.04 6.85
CA ILE A 327 -10.22 -14.90 7.08
C ILE A 327 -10.80 -13.60 6.51
N LYS A 328 -11.45 -13.68 5.34
CA LYS A 328 -12.09 -12.52 4.71
C LYS A 328 -13.24 -12.00 5.56
N LEU A 329 -14.06 -12.90 6.10
CA LEU A 329 -15.14 -12.57 7.02
C LEU A 329 -14.61 -12.00 8.35
N MET A 330 -13.58 -12.63 8.93
CA MET A 330 -12.92 -12.13 10.14
C MET A 330 -12.37 -10.72 9.96
N LYS A 331 -11.78 -10.43 8.79
CA LYS A 331 -11.31 -9.09 8.42
C LYS A 331 -12.46 -8.10 8.31
N ASP A 332 -13.54 -8.45 7.61
CA ASP A 332 -14.71 -7.57 7.45
C ASP A 332 -15.37 -7.25 8.80
N ILE A 333 -15.59 -8.26 9.65
CA ILE A 333 -16.14 -8.09 10.99
C ILE A 333 -15.23 -7.21 11.84
N SER A 334 -13.92 -7.47 11.85
CA SER A 334 -12.96 -6.71 12.68
C SER A 334 -12.81 -5.25 12.23
N GLN A 335 -12.81 -4.99 10.92
CA GLN A 335 -12.60 -3.64 10.37
C GLN A 335 -13.88 -2.79 10.40
N ASN A 336 -15.06 -3.41 10.31
CA ASN A 336 -16.35 -2.73 10.18
C ASN A 336 -17.30 -3.04 11.35
N PHE A 337 -16.78 -3.45 12.51
CA PHE A 337 -17.56 -4.01 13.61
C PHE A 337 -18.77 -3.15 14.03
N PRO A 338 -18.65 -1.82 14.24
CA PRO A 338 -19.81 -1.00 14.65
C PRO A 338 -20.97 -1.03 13.65
N VAL A 339 -20.69 -1.21 12.36
CA VAL A 339 -21.69 -1.34 11.30
C VAL A 339 -22.22 -2.78 11.22
N LYS A 340 -21.36 -3.77 11.47
CA LYS A 340 -21.67 -5.20 11.33
C LYS A 340 -22.32 -5.83 12.56
N ALA A 341 -22.30 -5.15 13.72
CA ALA A 341 -22.77 -5.71 14.99
C ALA A 341 -24.22 -6.24 14.93
N ARG A 342 -25.14 -5.54 14.26
CA ARG A 342 -26.53 -6.03 14.06
C ARG A 342 -26.63 -7.23 13.13
N TYR A 343 -25.80 -7.27 12.09
CA TYR A 343 -25.76 -8.39 11.16
C TYR A 343 -25.29 -9.67 11.87
N VAL A 344 -24.23 -9.56 12.68
CA VAL A 344 -23.73 -10.67 13.51
C VAL A 344 -24.84 -11.17 14.45
N LYS A 345 -25.62 -10.25 15.04
CA LYS A 345 -26.75 -10.59 15.92
C LYS A 345 -27.86 -11.40 15.24
N ASN A 346 -28.30 -10.96 14.06
CA ASN A 346 -29.52 -11.48 13.45
C ASN A 346 -29.38 -12.90 12.88
N LEU A 347 -28.15 -13.38 12.70
CA LEU A 347 -27.88 -14.76 12.31
C LEU A 347 -27.90 -15.65 13.55
N ARG A 348 -29.10 -16.12 13.91
CA ARG A 348 -29.27 -17.15 14.93
C ARG A 348 -28.55 -18.42 14.48
N SER A 349 -27.41 -18.72 15.10
CA SER A 349 -26.67 -19.96 14.88
C SER A 349 -27.45 -21.13 15.48
N GLN A 350 -28.40 -21.68 14.72
CA GLN A 350 -29.20 -22.84 15.10
C GLN A 350 -28.35 -24.12 15.25
N TYR A 351 -27.12 -24.10 14.69
CA TYR A 351 -26.19 -25.23 14.61
C TYR A 351 -25.34 -25.48 15.87
N LEU A 352 -25.33 -24.57 16.86
CA LEU A 352 -24.45 -24.69 18.03
C LEU A 352 -25.18 -24.89 19.37
N TYR A 353 -26.45 -24.48 19.49
CA TYR A 353 -27.25 -24.89 20.64
C TYR A 353 -27.39 -26.41 20.73
N THR A 354 -27.50 -27.09 19.58
CA THR A 354 -27.53 -28.55 19.51
C THR A 354 -26.21 -29.22 19.91
N LYS A 355 -25.05 -28.56 19.70
CA LYS A 355 -23.75 -29.12 20.12
C LYS A 355 -23.42 -28.82 21.59
N ILE A 356 -23.88 -27.69 22.12
CA ILE A 356 -23.71 -27.35 23.54
C ILE A 356 -24.60 -28.24 24.41
N GLU A 357 -25.84 -28.54 24.01
CA GLU A 357 -26.66 -29.54 24.71
C GLU A 357 -25.96 -30.90 24.77
N ILE A 358 -25.29 -31.34 23.70
CA ILE A 358 -24.56 -32.63 23.70
C ILE A 358 -23.36 -32.62 24.67
N CYS A 359 -22.68 -31.49 24.86
CA CYS A 359 -21.56 -31.39 25.83
C CYS A 359 -22.00 -31.16 27.28
N THR A 360 -23.27 -30.87 27.54
CA THR A 360 -23.80 -30.71 28.91
C THR A 360 -24.40 -32.03 29.44
N TYR A 361 -24.49 -33.05 28.60
CA TYR A 361 -25.01 -34.38 28.91
C TYR A 361 -23.96 -35.50 28.89
N ILE A 362 -22.66 -35.14 28.90
CA ILE A 362 -21.52 -36.02 29.21
C ILE A 362 -20.82 -35.42 30.43
#